data_AF-A0A3D2VR52-F1
#
_entry.id   AF-A0A3D2VR52-F1
#
_cell.length_a   1.000
_cell.length_b   1.000
_cell.length_c   1.000
_cell.angle_alpha   90.00
_cell.angle_beta   90.00
_cell.angle_gamma   90.00
#
_symmetry.space_group_name_H-M   'P 1'
#
loop_
_entity.id
_entity.type
_entity.pdbx_description
1 polymer ?
#
loop_
_entity_poly.entity_id
_entity_poly.type
_entity_poly.pdbx_seq_one_letter_code
_entity_poly.pdbx_strand_id
1 'polypeptide(L)'
;MVEPLVTLGAQLLRTGTFQLQNEPVIVGLKLLEALARNFKADAYGQKIFVTVAHQIENGAAGEIVNLYTRGVILLADVLWTPLGQEAIFDRGMKYLSAEFSENYVSSERPHVAHGPVLLGAALTLRPGVKGLSSIT
;
A
#
# COMPACT_ATOMS: atom_id res chain seq x y z
N MET A 1 -3.47 -25.61 -11.25
CA MET A 1 -3.28 -24.15 -11.19
C MET A 1 -3.96 -23.67 -9.92
N VAL A 2 -3.29 -22.93 -9.06
CA VAL A 2 -3.93 -22.34 -7.86
C VAL A 2 -4.76 -21.15 -8.35
N GLU A 3 -6.01 -21.05 -7.91
CA GLU A 3 -6.86 -19.92 -8.29
C GLU A 3 -6.27 -18.61 -7.75
N PRO A 4 -6.35 -17.51 -8.53
CA PRO A 4 -5.93 -16.20 -8.05
C PRO A 4 -6.81 -15.78 -6.86
N LEU A 5 -6.21 -15.63 -5.68
CA LEU A 5 -6.89 -15.11 -4.51
C LEU A 5 -6.90 -13.57 -4.59
N VAL A 6 -8.09 -12.98 -4.44
CA VAL A 6 -8.26 -11.53 -4.38
C VAL A 6 -8.82 -11.16 -3.03
N THR A 7 -8.19 -10.19 -2.36
CA THR A 7 -8.78 -9.50 -1.21
C THR A 7 -9.34 -8.17 -1.69
N LEU A 8 -10.63 -7.95 -1.46
CA LEU A 8 -11.27 -6.65 -1.71
C LEU A 8 -11.25 -5.81 -0.44
N GLY A 9 -10.85 -4.55 -0.57
CA GLY A 9 -10.90 -3.58 0.52
C GLY A 9 -9.95 -3.86 1.68
N ALA A 10 -8.74 -4.37 1.39
CA ALA A 10 -7.68 -4.48 2.39
C ALA A 10 -7.24 -3.09 2.86
N GLN A 11 -7.22 -2.87 4.17
CA GLN A 11 -6.91 -1.55 4.72
C GLN A 11 -5.40 -1.27 4.68
N LEU A 12 -5.01 -0.21 3.98
CA LEU A 12 -3.62 0.16 3.75
C LEU A 12 -3.15 1.31 4.64
N LEU A 13 -4.03 2.29 4.88
CA LEU A 13 -3.74 3.48 5.68
C LEU A 13 -5.02 4.02 6.32
N ARG A 14 -4.88 4.90 7.32
CA ARG A 14 -5.98 5.65 7.93
C ARG A 14 -5.53 7.05 8.34
N THR A 15 -6.47 7.97 8.47
CA THR A 15 -6.13 9.30 8.96
C THR A 15 -5.67 9.27 10.42
N GLY A 16 -4.84 10.24 10.79
CA GLY A 16 -4.35 10.44 12.14
C GLY A 16 -2.97 11.08 12.15
N THR A 17 -2.44 11.28 13.36
CA THR A 17 -1.06 11.68 13.59
C THR A 17 -0.31 10.48 14.17
N PHE A 18 0.80 10.12 13.53
CA PHE A 18 1.61 8.96 13.88
C PHE A 18 3.05 9.38 14.13
N GLN A 19 3.78 8.55 14.87
CA GLN A 19 5.22 8.68 15.04
C GLN A 19 5.86 7.48 14.32
N LEU A 20 6.55 7.73 13.21
CA LEU A 20 7.25 6.71 12.44
C LEU A 20 8.74 7.05 12.46
N GLN A 21 9.57 6.15 12.99
CA GLN A 21 11.02 6.35 13.08
C GLN A 21 11.43 7.68 13.76
N ASN A 22 10.66 8.11 14.76
CA ASN A 22 10.79 9.38 15.49
C ASN A 22 10.40 10.65 14.71
N GLU A 23 9.82 10.51 13.51
CA GLU A 23 9.27 11.61 12.73
C GLU A 23 7.73 11.62 12.82
N PRO A 24 7.11 12.79 13.02
CA PRO A 24 5.67 12.93 12.99
C PRO A 24 5.15 12.80 11.55
N VAL A 25 4.22 11.88 11.34
CA VAL A 25 3.53 11.71 10.06
C VAL A 25 2.05 12.04 10.24
N ILE A 26 1.56 13.03 9.50
CA ILE A 26 0.16 13.46 9.55
C ILE A 26 -0.55 12.94 8.32
N VAL A 27 -1.41 11.95 8.52
CA VAL A 27 -2.26 11.42 7.46
C VAL A 27 -3.62 12.11 7.52
N GLY A 28 -3.84 13.07 6.63
CA GLY A 28 -5.13 13.73 6.44
C GLY A 28 -5.99 13.05 5.35
N LEU A 29 -7.29 13.35 5.32
CA LEU A 29 -8.18 12.83 4.27
C LEU A 29 -7.73 13.23 2.86
N LYS A 30 -7.28 14.48 2.68
CA LYS A 30 -6.76 14.98 1.39
C LYS A 30 -5.56 14.17 0.88
N LEU A 31 -4.72 13.69 1.79
CA LEU A 31 -3.58 12.82 1.45
C LEU A 31 -4.08 11.48 0.92
N LEU A 32 -5.01 10.83 1.63
CA LEU A 32 -5.59 9.55 1.20
C LEU A 32 -6.27 9.66 -0.17
N GLU A 33 -7.05 10.71 -0.38
CA GLU A 33 -7.72 10.94 -1.66
C GLU A 33 -6.73 11.24 -2.78
N ALA A 34 -5.64 11.95 -2.50
CA ALA A 34 -4.57 12.19 -3.46
C ALA A 34 -3.88 10.89 -3.87
N LEU A 35 -3.55 10.01 -2.92
CA LEU A 35 -2.98 8.69 -3.19
C LEU A 35 -3.90 7.86 -4.11
N ALA A 36 -5.21 7.81 -3.80
CA ALA A 36 -6.19 7.09 -4.61
C ALA A 36 -6.34 7.67 -6.03
N ARG A 37 -6.40 9.01 -6.16
CA ARG A 37 -6.47 9.67 -7.48
C ARG A 37 -5.22 9.43 -8.32
N ASN A 38 -4.05 9.56 -7.72
CA ASN A 38 -2.77 9.41 -8.40
C ASN A 38 -2.46 7.96 -8.78
N PHE A 39 -2.92 6.99 -7.98
CA PHE A 39 -2.91 5.58 -8.38
C PHE A 39 -3.74 5.35 -9.65
N LYS A 40 -4.98 5.86 -9.71
CA LYS A 40 -5.85 5.74 -10.88
C LYS A 40 -5.31 6.44 -12.13
N ALA A 41 -4.52 7.49 -11.94
CA ALA A 41 -3.87 8.24 -13.00
C ALA A 41 -2.52 7.66 -13.43
N ASP A 42 -2.10 6.52 -12.87
CA ASP A 42 -0.79 5.90 -13.10
C ASP A 42 0.38 6.87 -12.87
N ALA A 43 0.29 7.68 -11.81
CA ALA A 43 1.27 8.73 -11.52
C ALA A 43 2.66 8.18 -11.17
N TYR A 44 2.74 6.95 -10.66
CA TYR A 44 4.02 6.27 -10.42
C TYR A 44 4.63 5.71 -11.71
N GLY A 45 3.82 5.45 -12.74
CA GLY A 45 4.26 4.95 -14.04
C GLY A 45 4.55 3.45 -14.08
N GLN A 46 4.13 2.70 -13.06
CA GLN A 46 4.21 1.25 -13.03
C GLN A 46 3.17 0.66 -12.07
N LYS A 47 2.95 -0.65 -12.20
CA LYS A 47 2.17 -1.43 -11.25
C LYS A 47 2.74 -1.31 -9.84
N ILE A 48 1.84 -1.25 -8.86
CA ILE A 48 2.18 -1.18 -7.43
C ILE A 48 2.09 -2.58 -6.84
N PHE A 49 3.21 -3.05 -6.30
CA PHE A 49 3.31 -4.39 -5.71
C PHE A 49 3.33 -4.34 -4.18
N VAL A 50 2.90 -5.45 -3.59
CA VAL A 50 3.01 -5.76 -2.18
C VAL A 50 4.21 -6.70 -2.00
N THR A 51 5.17 -6.33 -1.15
CA THR A 51 6.32 -7.19 -0.78
C THR A 51 6.05 -7.91 0.54
N VAL A 52 6.81 -8.96 0.85
CA VAL A 52 6.79 -9.54 2.21
C VAL A 52 7.74 -8.75 3.10
N ALA A 53 7.23 -8.14 4.17
CA ALA A 53 8.02 -7.45 5.19
C ALA A 53 9.03 -6.39 4.68
N HIS A 54 8.68 -5.65 3.61
CA HIS A 54 9.53 -4.64 2.96
C HIS A 54 10.80 -5.22 2.29
N GLN A 55 10.86 -6.54 2.06
CA GLN A 55 11.97 -7.22 1.38
C GLN A 55 11.65 -7.39 -0.11
N ILE A 56 12.09 -6.42 -0.91
CA ILE A 56 11.81 -6.35 -2.37
C ILE A 56 12.47 -7.52 -3.11
N GLU A 57 13.62 -7.99 -2.63
CA GLU A 57 14.40 -9.09 -3.19
C GLU A 57 13.67 -10.44 -3.19
N ASN A 58 12.65 -10.60 -2.34
CA ASN A 58 11.82 -11.80 -2.28
C ASN A 58 10.73 -11.84 -3.38
N GLY A 59 10.60 -10.78 -4.16
CA GLY A 59 9.55 -10.63 -5.15
C GLY A 59 8.21 -10.16 -4.58
N ALA A 60 7.17 -10.22 -5.41
CA ALA A 60 5.85 -9.70 -5.08
C ALA A 60 4.98 -10.74 -4.36
N ALA A 61 4.52 -10.42 -3.16
CA ALA A 61 3.45 -11.11 -2.46
C ALA A 61 2.09 -10.87 -3.15
N GLY A 62 1.89 -9.69 -3.74
CA GLY A 62 0.67 -9.36 -4.47
C GLY A 62 0.80 -8.11 -5.32
N GLU A 63 -0.23 -7.83 -6.11
CA GLU A 63 -0.39 -6.62 -6.91
C GLU A 63 -1.60 -5.84 -6.40
N ILE A 64 -1.44 -4.54 -6.14
CA ILE A 64 -2.57 -3.66 -5.87
C ILE A 64 -3.23 -3.33 -7.20
N VAL A 65 -4.48 -3.75 -7.38
CA VAL A 65 -5.23 -3.59 -8.65
C VAL A 65 -6.27 -2.47 -8.58
N ASN A 66 -6.59 -2.00 -7.37
CA ASN A 66 -7.48 -0.86 -7.15
C ASN A 66 -7.12 -0.17 -5.83
N LEU A 67 -7.28 1.16 -5.78
CA LEU A 67 -7.01 1.97 -4.60
C LEU A 67 -8.09 3.04 -4.44
N TYR A 68 -8.70 3.10 -3.26
CA TYR A 68 -9.83 4.00 -3.00
C TYR A 68 -9.95 4.35 -1.52
N THR A 69 -10.64 5.46 -1.24
CA THR A 69 -10.97 5.85 0.13
C THR A 69 -12.36 5.39 0.52
N ARG A 70 -12.56 5.14 1.82
CA ARG A 70 -13.89 4.97 2.43
C ARG A 70 -13.93 5.72 3.75
N GLY A 71 -14.46 6.95 3.73
CA GLY A 71 -14.36 7.84 4.88
C GLY A 71 -12.89 8.13 5.23
N VAL A 72 -12.45 7.75 6.43
CA VAL A 72 -11.13 8.08 6.98
C VAL A 72 -10.04 7.01 6.74
N ILE A 73 -10.29 6.04 5.85
CA ILE A 73 -9.36 4.96 5.54
C ILE A 73 -9.08 4.84 4.05
N LEU A 74 -7.87 4.38 3.72
CA LEU A 74 -7.43 4.01 2.38
C LEU A 74 -7.47 2.50 2.26
N LEU A 75 -8.13 2.02 1.23
CA LEU A 75 -8.38 0.61 0.94
C LEU A 75 -7.75 0.24 -0.40
N ALA A 76 -7.22 -0.98 -0.47
CA ALA A 76 -6.65 -1.57 -1.67
C ALA A 76 -7.37 -2.88 -1.99
N ASP A 77 -7.65 -3.12 -3.27
CA ASP A 77 -7.96 -4.48 -3.73
C ASP A 77 -6.63 -5.11 -4.20
N VAL A 78 -6.35 -6.31 -3.71
CA VAL A 78 -5.04 -6.97 -3.89
C VAL A 78 -5.23 -8.33 -4.54
N LEU A 79 -4.51 -8.55 -5.64
CA LEU A 79 -4.35 -9.84 -6.28
C LEU A 79 -3.12 -10.53 -5.69
N TRP A 80 -3.30 -11.65 -4.98
CA TRP A 80 -2.21 -12.35 -4.30
C TRP A 80 -1.52 -13.38 -5.18
N THR A 81 -0.19 -13.39 -5.11
CA THR A 81 0.64 -14.46 -5.69
C THR A 81 0.65 -15.67 -4.74
N PRO A 82 1.15 -16.84 -5.17
CA PRO A 82 1.36 -17.97 -4.27
C PRO A 82 2.24 -17.61 -3.06
N LEU A 83 3.23 -16.72 -3.24
CA LEU A 83 4.05 -16.21 -2.14
C LEU A 83 3.21 -15.41 -1.13
N GLY A 84 2.30 -14.56 -1.59
CA GLY A 84 1.41 -13.82 -0.69
C GLY A 84 0.46 -14.73 0.07
N GLN A 85 -0.09 -15.75 -0.61
CA GLN A 85 -0.97 -16.73 0.03
C GLN A 85 -0.22 -17.51 1.13
N GLU A 86 0.99 -18.01 0.85
CA GLU A 86 1.86 -18.65 1.84
C GLU A 86 2.18 -17.71 3.01
N ALA A 87 2.53 -16.45 2.72
CA ALA A 87 2.82 -15.47 3.75
C ALA A 87 1.61 -15.16 4.67
N ILE A 88 0.39 -15.14 4.12
CA ILE A 88 -0.84 -14.90 4.88
C ILE A 88 -1.22 -16.12 5.71
N PHE A 89 -1.36 -17.28 5.07
CA PHE A 89 -1.95 -18.47 5.69
C PHE A 89 -0.96 -19.27 6.53
N ASP A 90 0.30 -19.35 6.10
CA ASP A 90 1.29 -20.21 6.75
C ASP A 90 2.21 -19.42 7.68
N ARG A 91 2.57 -18.18 7.30
CA ARG A 91 3.46 -17.31 8.09
C ARG A 91 2.71 -16.29 8.95
N GLY A 92 1.39 -16.21 8.83
CA GLY A 92 0.53 -15.38 9.68
C GLY A 92 0.70 -13.88 9.47
N MET A 93 1.21 -13.44 8.32
CA MET A 93 1.30 -12.02 7.97
C MET A 93 -0.12 -11.48 7.73
N LYS A 94 -0.48 -10.39 8.42
CA LYS A 94 -1.90 -9.99 8.54
C LYS A 94 -2.18 -8.54 8.19
N TYR A 95 -1.18 -7.69 7.96
CA TYR A 95 -1.41 -6.27 7.76
C TYR A 95 -0.69 -5.75 6.53
N LEU A 96 -1.25 -4.72 5.90
CA LEU A 96 -0.54 -3.93 4.91
C LEU A 96 0.09 -2.71 5.56
N SER A 97 1.30 -2.36 5.11
CA SER A 97 2.00 -1.13 5.47
C SER A 97 2.30 -0.34 4.20
N ALA A 98 1.71 0.85 4.08
CA ALA A 98 1.85 1.70 2.89
C ALA A 98 3.27 2.27 2.77
N GLU A 99 3.77 2.35 1.54
CA GLU A 99 4.95 3.12 1.18
C GLU A 99 4.53 4.22 0.20
N PHE A 100 4.67 5.48 0.61
CA PHE A 100 4.26 6.62 -0.21
C PHE A 100 5.22 7.80 -0.06
N SER A 101 5.21 8.67 -1.05
CA SER A 101 5.87 9.99 -1.00
C SER A 101 4.79 11.06 -1.10
N GLU A 102 4.88 12.14 -0.31
CA GLU A 102 3.91 13.25 -0.34
C GLU A 102 4.17 14.25 -1.48
N ASN A 103 5.37 14.21 -2.05
CA ASN A 103 5.94 15.19 -2.96
C ASN A 103 6.74 14.50 -4.06
N TYR A 104 6.15 13.42 -4.61
CA TYR A 104 6.77 12.63 -5.66
C TYR A 104 6.95 13.46 -6.95
N VAL A 105 8.14 13.33 -7.53
CA VAL A 105 8.51 13.84 -8.85
C VAL A 105 8.95 12.65 -9.69
N SER A 106 8.40 12.52 -10.90
CA SER A 106 8.69 11.38 -11.76
C SER A 106 10.14 11.39 -12.23
N SER A 107 10.80 10.23 -12.20
CA SER A 107 12.13 10.05 -12.80
C SER A 107 12.11 10.16 -14.33
N GLU A 108 11.01 9.75 -14.97
CA GLU A 108 10.80 9.84 -16.42
C GLU A 108 10.55 11.29 -16.87
N ARG A 109 9.98 12.11 -15.98
CA ARG A 109 9.68 13.53 -16.22
C ARG A 109 10.04 14.37 -15.00
N PRO A 110 11.33 14.73 -14.82
CA PRO A 110 11.86 15.39 -13.62
C PRO A 110 11.25 16.76 -13.27
N HIS A 111 10.43 17.33 -14.14
CA HIS A 111 9.73 18.59 -13.94
C HIS A 111 8.24 18.44 -13.66
N VAL A 112 7.73 17.21 -13.59
CA VAL A 112 6.33 16.90 -13.30
C VAL A 112 6.22 16.44 -11.85
N ALA A 113 5.75 17.34 -10.99
CA ALA A 113 5.39 17.01 -9.62
C ALA A 113 4.00 16.39 -9.58
N HIS A 114 3.90 15.16 -9.07
CA HIS A 114 2.62 14.48 -8.88
C HIS A 114 2.06 14.66 -7.46
N GLY A 115 2.88 15.11 -6.51
CA GLY A 115 2.48 15.22 -5.11
C GLY A 115 2.38 13.83 -4.46
N PRO A 116 1.31 13.52 -3.70
CA PRO A 116 1.19 12.24 -3.02
C PRO A 116 1.07 11.04 -3.95
N VAL A 117 2.03 10.13 -3.92
CA VAL A 117 2.03 8.92 -4.75
C VAL A 117 2.33 7.69 -3.89
N LEU A 118 1.52 6.65 -4.07
CA LEU A 118 1.80 5.32 -3.51
C LEU A 118 2.90 4.67 -4.34
N LEU A 119 3.95 4.22 -3.68
CA LEU A 119 5.13 3.60 -4.31
C LEU A 119 5.09 2.08 -4.20
N GLY A 120 4.46 1.58 -3.12
CA GLY A 120 4.43 0.17 -2.77
C GLY A 120 3.64 -0.09 -1.50
N ALA A 121 3.61 -1.35 -1.10
CA ALA A 121 3.18 -1.76 0.24
C ALA A 121 3.94 -2.99 0.70
N ALA A 122 3.91 -3.26 2.00
CA ALA A 122 4.38 -4.51 2.56
C ALA A 122 3.28 -5.27 3.29
N LEU A 123 3.21 -6.57 3.05
CA LEU A 123 2.50 -7.54 3.87
C LEU A 123 3.37 -7.85 5.09
N THR A 124 2.88 -7.53 6.29
CA THR A 124 3.68 -7.50 7.52
C THR A 124 2.89 -7.90 8.77
N LEU A 125 3.62 -8.25 9.82
CA LEU A 125 3.10 -8.43 11.18
C LEU A 125 2.96 -7.10 11.93
N ARG A 126 3.75 -6.09 11.56
CA ARG A 126 3.87 -4.82 12.29
C ARG A 126 3.82 -3.65 11.30
N PRO A 127 2.63 -3.18 10.89
CA PRO A 127 2.51 -2.04 9.99
C PRO A 127 3.02 -0.76 10.66
N GLY A 128 3.50 0.21 9.88
CA GLY A 128 3.92 1.51 10.43
C GLY A 128 2.77 2.20 11.16
N VAL A 129 1.64 2.37 10.46
CA VAL A 129 0.39 2.85 11.06
C VAL A 129 -0.37 1.70 11.73
N LYS A 130 -0.76 1.87 13.00
CA LYS A 130 -1.43 0.84 13.82
C LYS A 130 -2.96 0.94 13.78
N GLY A 131 -3.64 -0.14 14.16
CA GLY A 131 -5.11 -0.21 14.19
C GLY A 131 -5.73 -0.36 12.79
N LEU A 132 -5.00 -1.02 11.88
CA LEU A 132 -5.51 -1.41 10.58
C LEU A 132 -6.24 -2.76 10.71
N SER A 133 -7.26 -2.97 9.88
CA SER A 133 -7.94 -4.26 9.77
C SER A 133 -6.97 -5.32 9.25
N SER A 134 -7.07 -6.55 9.78
CA SER A 134 -6.27 -7.66 9.28
C SER A 134 -6.77 -8.16 7.94
N ILE A 135 -5.85 -8.60 7.08
CA ILE A 135 -6.15 -9.46 5.95
C ILE A 135 -6.60 -10.83 6.50
N THR A 136 -7.68 -11.35 5.93
CA THR A 136 -8.30 -12.65 6.26
C THR A 136 -8.41 -13.49 5.01
#